data_AF-A0A9Q0S0M7-F1
#
_entry.id   AF-A0A9Q0S0M7-F1
#
_cell.length_a   1.000
_cell.length_b   1.000
_cell.length_c   1.000
_cell.angle_alpha   90.00
_cell.angle_beta   90.00
_cell.angle_gamma   90.00
#
_symmetry.space_group_name_H-M   'P 1'
#
loop_
_entity.id
_entity.type
_entity.pdbx_description
1 polymer ?
#
loop_
_entity_poly.entity_id
_entity_poly.type
_entity_poly.pdbx_seq_one_letter_code
_entity_poly.pdbx_strand_id
1 'polypeptide(L)'
;MRPAKSKIKHSTLFIKFKIHTKIMNGQTIESSTNGDILSQNQQKAETFGYKLNANGASLKKKQLWTLEPSNTGESIIYLRSHMGKYLSVDQFGNVLCESDERDTGSRFQISIAEDGSGRWALRNESRGYFLGGTVDKLVCTAKAPSKGEFWTVHLAARPQVNLRSVGRKRFAHLSESQDEIHVDANIPWGEDTLFTLEFRVDEGGRYALHTCNNKYLNSNGKLESLCTNDCLFSAEYHGGHLALRDRHSLYLSPIGSKAVLKSRSQTVTRDELFSLEDSLPQASFIAALNSKYVSVKQGVDVTANQDEIGENETFQLEFDWSAHRWALRTTQDRYWCLESGGGIQAVGNRRSANALFELIWHGDGSLSFRANNGKFFATKRSGHLFATSETIEDIAKFFFYLINRPILVLKCEQGFVGLRQGSTKLECNKATYETIVVERAEKGIVYFKGNSDLFSRI
;
A
#
# COMPACT_ATOMS: atom_id res chain seq x y z
N MET A 1 -12.65 -34.38 -15.11
CA MET A 1 -12.47 -33.58 -13.88
C MET A 1 -12.21 -32.13 -14.27
N ARG A 2 -13.12 -31.20 -13.95
CA ARG A 2 -12.96 -29.78 -14.25
C ARG A 2 -11.99 -29.16 -13.22
N PRO A 3 -11.03 -28.29 -13.61
CA PRO A 3 -10.16 -27.64 -12.65
C PRO A 3 -10.98 -26.67 -11.78
N ALA A 4 -10.72 -26.71 -10.48
CA ALA A 4 -11.35 -25.84 -9.49
C ALA A 4 -11.06 -24.38 -9.84
N LYS A 5 -12.11 -23.61 -10.17
CA LYS A 5 -12.05 -22.16 -10.24
C LYS A 5 -11.65 -21.66 -8.85
N SER A 6 -10.43 -21.13 -8.70
CA SER A 6 -10.11 -20.31 -7.54
C SER A 6 -11.12 -19.17 -7.53
N LYS A 7 -11.86 -19.02 -6.43
CA LYS A 7 -12.69 -17.85 -6.22
C LYS A 7 -11.74 -16.68 -6.04
N ILE A 8 -11.40 -16.00 -7.15
CA ILE A 8 -10.92 -14.63 -7.12
C ILE A 8 -12.01 -13.87 -6.36
N LYS A 9 -11.77 -13.57 -5.08
CA LYS A 9 -12.58 -12.60 -4.36
C LYS A 9 -12.56 -11.35 -5.24
N HIS A 10 -13.72 -10.89 -5.68
CA HIS A 10 -13.84 -9.58 -6.32
C HIS A 10 -13.07 -8.60 -5.45
N SER A 11 -12.02 -8.01 -6.01
CA SER A 11 -11.14 -7.06 -5.35
C SER A 11 -11.94 -5.78 -5.15
N THR A 12 -12.80 -5.80 -4.14
CA THR A 12 -13.32 -4.58 -3.55
C THR A 12 -12.12 -3.81 -3.04
N LEU A 13 -11.79 -2.70 -3.70
CA LEU A 13 -10.73 -1.82 -3.28
C LEU A 13 -11.14 -1.21 -1.94
N PHE A 14 -10.73 -1.85 -0.83
CA PHE A 14 -10.86 -1.29 0.50
C PHE A 14 -9.83 -0.18 0.64
N ILE A 15 -10.13 0.96 0.04
CA ILE A 15 -9.29 2.14 0.17
C ILE A 15 -9.47 2.63 1.59
N LYS A 16 -8.41 2.60 2.40
CA LYS A 16 -8.38 3.51 3.55
C LYS A 16 -8.00 4.87 3.05
N PHE A 17 -8.76 5.88 3.40
CA PHE A 17 -8.45 7.23 3.00
C PHE A 17 -8.71 8.22 4.10
N LYS A 18 -8.25 9.43 3.83
CA LYS A 18 -8.36 10.59 4.67
C LYS A 18 -8.91 11.74 3.88
N ILE A 19 -9.87 12.41 4.47
CA ILE A 19 -10.64 13.48 3.86
C ILE A 19 -10.13 14.79 4.49
N HIS A 20 -9.56 15.68 3.66
CA HIS A 20 -9.05 16.99 4.08
C HIS A 20 -9.96 18.13 3.58
N THR A 21 -10.19 19.15 4.41
CA THR A 21 -10.66 20.47 3.96
C THR A 21 -9.48 21.44 3.83
N LYS A 22 -9.46 22.23 2.76
CA LYS A 22 -8.56 23.39 2.63
C LYS A 22 -9.38 24.66 2.91
N ILE A 23 -9.15 25.28 4.06
CA ILE A 23 -9.80 26.55 4.43
C ILE A 23 -8.75 27.65 4.24
N MET A 24 -8.97 28.58 3.31
CA MET A 24 -8.19 29.82 3.27
C MET A 24 -8.84 30.80 4.26
N ASN A 25 -8.09 31.29 5.24
CA ASN A 25 -8.55 32.37 6.09
C ASN A 25 -8.81 33.61 5.22
N GLY A 26 -10.06 34.09 5.22
CA GLY A 26 -10.39 35.35 4.58
C GLY A 26 -9.93 36.51 5.45
N GLN A 27 -8.83 37.15 5.08
CA GLN A 27 -8.59 38.55 5.40
C GLN A 27 -8.09 39.28 4.15
N THR A 28 -8.66 40.45 3.90
CA THR A 28 -8.37 41.31 2.77
C THR A 28 -7.22 42.26 3.12
N ILE A 29 -6.33 42.46 2.14
CA ILE A 29 -5.41 43.60 1.86
C ILE A 29 -4.03 43.67 2.55
N GLU A 30 -3.06 43.89 1.65
CA GLU A 30 -1.77 44.60 1.77
C GLU A 30 -0.46 43.84 2.06
N SER A 31 0.52 44.19 1.22
CA SER A 31 1.84 43.62 1.04
C SER A 31 2.66 43.56 2.33
N SER A 32 3.10 42.36 2.73
CA SER A 32 4.48 42.14 3.17
C SER A 32 4.79 40.64 3.31
N THR A 33 5.99 40.29 2.88
CA THR A 33 6.67 39.01 2.98
C THR A 33 6.66 38.41 4.40
N ASN A 34 5.95 37.29 4.59
CA ASN A 34 6.40 36.09 5.31
C ASN A 34 5.29 35.02 5.28
N GLY A 35 5.69 33.75 5.11
CA GLY A 35 4.83 32.63 4.67
C GLY A 35 3.50 32.44 5.41
N ASP A 36 2.42 32.41 4.64
CA ASP A 36 1.10 31.96 5.07
C ASP A 36 1.13 30.45 5.38
N ILE A 37 1.03 30.12 6.67
CA ILE A 37 0.84 28.74 7.13
C ILE A 37 -0.61 28.33 6.86
N LEU A 38 -0.83 27.58 5.78
CA LEU A 38 -2.10 26.92 5.47
C LEU A 38 -2.38 25.81 6.50
N SER A 39 -3.41 25.94 7.33
CA SER A 39 -3.87 24.85 8.21
C SER A 39 -4.79 23.89 7.44
N GLN A 40 -4.34 22.65 7.27
CA GLN A 40 -5.16 21.58 6.67
C GLN A 40 -5.84 20.76 7.76
N ASN A 41 -7.15 20.67 7.65
CA ASN A 41 -8.04 20.09 8.65
C ASN A 41 -8.60 18.75 8.15
N GLN A 42 -8.69 17.77 9.04
CA GLN A 42 -8.84 16.35 8.71
C GLN A 42 -10.07 15.75 9.39
N GLN A 43 -10.93 15.09 8.61
CA GLN A 43 -12.16 14.47 9.13
C GLN A 43 -11.85 13.36 10.15
N LYS A 44 -12.48 13.44 11.31
CA LYS A 44 -12.25 12.59 12.49
C LYS A 44 -13.60 12.08 13.01
N ALA A 45 -13.66 10.78 13.32
CA ALA A 45 -14.75 10.21 14.11
C ALA A 45 -14.30 10.10 15.58
N GLU A 46 -15.01 10.80 16.47
CA GLU A 46 -14.70 10.76 17.89
C GLU A 46 -15.20 9.46 18.54
N THR A 47 -14.39 8.95 19.48
CA THR A 47 -14.62 7.66 20.13
C THR A 47 -15.77 7.69 21.13
N PHE A 48 -16.13 8.88 21.62
CA PHE A 48 -17.23 9.09 22.57
C PHE A 48 -18.22 10.10 21.98
N GLY A 49 -19.51 9.78 22.04
CA GLY A 49 -20.59 10.64 21.55
C GLY A 49 -20.74 10.72 20.02
N TYR A 50 -20.01 9.89 19.28
CA TYR A 50 -20.09 9.73 17.81
C TYR A 50 -20.01 11.02 16.98
N LYS A 51 -19.48 12.09 17.55
CA LYS A 51 -19.32 13.38 16.88
C LYS A 51 -18.25 13.28 15.80
N LEU A 52 -18.48 14.01 14.73
CA LEU A 52 -17.54 14.16 13.63
C LEU A 52 -17.06 15.60 13.57
N ASN A 53 -15.75 15.80 13.42
CA ASN A 53 -15.16 17.12 13.20
C ASN A 53 -14.00 17.01 12.21
N ALA A 54 -13.47 18.16 11.78
CA ALA A 54 -12.36 18.24 10.85
C ALA A 54 -11.07 18.76 11.50
N ASN A 55 -10.91 18.72 12.83
CA ASN A 55 -9.79 19.39 13.51
C ASN A 55 -8.51 18.56 13.69
N GLY A 56 -8.41 17.39 13.04
CA GLY A 56 -7.24 16.52 13.20
C GLY A 56 -5.97 17.15 12.59
N ALA A 57 -4.90 17.27 13.39
CA ALA A 57 -3.59 17.72 12.93
C ALA A 57 -2.67 16.59 12.42
N SER A 58 -2.97 15.32 12.72
CA SER A 58 -2.12 14.16 12.40
C SER A 58 -2.90 12.93 11.93
N LEU A 59 -2.23 12.08 11.13
CA LEU A 59 -2.72 10.81 10.58
C LEU A 59 -2.75 9.70 11.64
N LYS A 60 -3.76 9.73 12.52
CA LYS A 60 -3.96 8.69 13.54
C LYS A 60 -5.19 7.83 13.25
N LYS A 61 -5.42 6.82 14.08
CA LYS A 61 -6.50 5.82 13.93
C LYS A 61 -7.88 6.44 13.68
N LYS A 62 -8.18 7.59 14.30
CA LYS A 62 -9.51 8.24 14.26
C LYS A 62 -9.83 8.94 12.95
N GLN A 63 -8.83 9.18 12.10
CA GLN A 63 -8.94 9.85 10.81
C GLN A 63 -8.97 8.86 9.63
N LEU A 64 -8.93 7.55 9.91
CA LEU A 64 -8.98 6.51 8.89
C LEU A 64 -10.43 6.11 8.59
N TRP A 65 -10.79 6.25 7.32
CA TRP A 65 -12.06 5.81 6.76
C TRP A 65 -11.81 4.73 5.74
N THR A 66 -12.66 3.70 5.70
CA THR A 66 -12.63 2.65 4.69
C THR A 66 -13.73 2.92 3.68
N LEU A 67 -13.37 3.02 2.40
CA LEU A 67 -14.29 3.12 1.29
C LEU A 67 -14.83 1.73 0.97
N GLU A 68 -16.15 1.55 1.05
CA GLU A 68 -16.80 0.31 0.66
C GLU A 68 -17.76 0.59 -0.51
N PRO A 69 -17.53 0.07 -1.73
CA PRO A 69 -18.45 0.26 -2.85
C PRO A 69 -19.81 -0.37 -2.57
N SER A 70 -20.85 0.27 -3.11
CA SER A 70 -22.18 -0.29 -3.18
C SER A 70 -22.29 -1.32 -4.30
N ASN A 71 -23.16 -2.31 -4.11
CA ASN A 71 -23.49 -3.27 -5.17
C ASN A 71 -24.49 -2.69 -6.19
N THR A 72 -24.97 -1.46 -5.97
CA THR A 72 -26.02 -0.80 -6.75
C THR A 72 -25.63 0.65 -6.99
N GLY A 73 -25.79 1.13 -8.22
CA GLY A 73 -25.47 2.50 -8.61
C GLY A 73 -23.97 2.73 -8.84
N GLU A 74 -23.65 3.52 -9.85
CA GLU A 74 -22.28 3.83 -10.24
C GLU A 74 -21.63 4.81 -9.26
N SER A 75 -20.41 4.49 -8.83
CA SER A 75 -19.61 5.32 -7.91
C SER A 75 -20.30 5.65 -6.58
N ILE A 76 -21.23 4.80 -6.15
CA ILE A 76 -21.86 4.85 -4.83
C ILE A 76 -21.01 4.08 -3.84
N ILE A 77 -20.76 4.72 -2.70
CA ILE A 77 -19.89 4.22 -1.65
C ILE A 77 -20.53 4.37 -0.27
N TYR A 78 -19.99 3.60 0.66
CA TYR A 78 -20.18 3.73 2.09
C TYR A 78 -18.85 4.10 2.73
N LEU A 79 -18.90 4.95 3.75
CA LEU A 79 -17.73 5.41 4.48
C LEU A 79 -17.71 4.79 5.86
N ARG A 80 -16.85 3.80 6.08
CA ARG A 80 -16.76 3.09 7.36
C ARG A 80 -15.60 3.60 8.19
N SER A 81 -15.88 4.09 9.38
CA SER A 81 -14.88 4.57 10.34
C SER A 81 -14.04 3.43 10.91
N HIS A 82 -12.93 3.79 11.57
CA HIS A 82 -12.08 2.85 12.32
C HIS A 82 -12.79 2.06 13.42
N MET A 83 -13.97 2.50 13.88
CA MET A 83 -14.80 1.80 14.87
C MET A 83 -15.76 0.80 14.24
N GLY A 84 -15.76 0.70 12.90
CA GLY A 84 -16.69 -0.14 12.16
C GLY A 84 -18.04 0.53 11.88
N LYS A 85 -18.26 1.77 12.32
CA LYS A 85 -19.49 2.55 12.10
C LYS A 85 -19.51 3.25 10.74
N TYR A 86 -20.67 3.39 10.11
CA TYR A 86 -20.84 4.09 8.84
C TYR A 86 -21.20 5.56 9.03
N LEU A 87 -20.61 6.42 8.18
CA LEU A 87 -21.03 7.80 8.02
C LEU A 87 -22.45 7.82 7.44
N SER A 88 -23.35 8.59 8.03
CA SER A 88 -24.72 8.76 7.53
C SER A 88 -25.21 10.20 7.68
N VAL A 89 -26.31 10.53 7.00
CA VAL A 89 -26.96 11.84 7.05
C VAL A 89 -28.42 11.66 7.40
N ASP A 90 -28.90 12.41 8.39
CA ASP A 90 -30.31 12.41 8.77
C ASP A 90 -31.17 13.33 7.86
N GLN A 91 -32.49 13.32 8.08
CA GLN A 91 -33.45 14.14 7.34
C GLN A 91 -33.28 15.67 7.51
N PHE A 92 -32.48 16.12 8.48
CA PHE A 92 -32.19 17.53 8.74
C PHE A 92 -30.83 17.96 8.18
N GLY A 93 -29.98 17.01 7.76
CA GLY A 93 -28.69 17.27 7.13
C GLY A 93 -27.54 17.21 8.14
N ASN A 94 -27.82 16.69 9.33
CA ASN A 94 -26.80 16.39 10.32
C ASN A 94 -26.06 15.13 9.91
N VAL A 95 -24.74 15.16 10.07
CA VAL A 95 -23.86 14.05 9.74
C VAL A 95 -23.59 13.25 11.00
N LEU A 96 -23.82 11.94 10.93
CA LEU A 96 -23.73 10.98 12.03
C LEU A 96 -22.72 9.88 11.69
N CYS A 97 -22.26 9.15 12.71
CA CYS A 97 -21.37 7.99 12.53
C CYS A 97 -21.60 6.93 13.64
N GLU A 98 -22.85 6.48 13.78
CA GLU A 98 -23.30 5.65 14.91
C GLU A 98 -23.68 4.22 14.50
N SER A 99 -24.14 4.05 13.26
CA SER A 99 -24.72 2.80 12.77
C SER A 99 -23.65 1.78 12.38
N ASP A 100 -23.83 0.52 12.78
CA ASP A 100 -23.07 -0.63 12.27
C ASP A 100 -23.61 -1.15 10.93
N GLU A 101 -24.77 -0.63 10.49
CA GLU A 101 -25.48 -1.09 9.32
C GLU A 101 -25.43 -0.07 8.18
N ARG A 102 -25.50 -0.58 6.95
CA ARG A 102 -25.63 0.21 5.74
C ARG A 102 -27.10 0.54 5.52
N ASP A 103 -27.43 1.82 5.63
CA ASP A 103 -28.78 2.36 5.46
C ASP A 103 -28.87 3.32 4.24
N THR A 104 -30.02 3.97 4.07
CA THR A 104 -30.24 4.94 2.99
C THR A 104 -29.52 6.27 3.23
N GLY A 105 -29.26 6.63 4.49
CA GLY A 105 -28.55 7.83 4.89
C GLY A 105 -27.03 7.73 4.72
N SER A 106 -26.47 6.53 4.59
CA SER A 106 -25.03 6.25 4.50
C SER A 106 -24.51 6.04 3.08
N ARG A 107 -25.36 6.28 2.08
CA ARG A 107 -25.03 6.16 0.65
C ARG A 107 -24.55 7.48 0.10
N PHE A 108 -23.28 7.53 -0.33
CA PHE A 108 -22.68 8.70 -0.94
C PHE A 108 -22.21 8.39 -2.35
N GLN A 109 -22.57 9.26 -3.30
CA GLN A 109 -22.04 9.26 -4.66
C GLN A 109 -20.82 10.18 -4.72
N ILE A 110 -19.73 9.70 -5.31
CA ILE A 110 -18.53 10.51 -5.56
C ILE A 110 -18.70 11.27 -6.88
N SER A 111 -18.40 12.57 -6.85
CA SER A 111 -18.17 13.39 -8.04
C SER A 111 -16.80 14.07 -7.96
N ILE A 112 -16.07 14.10 -9.07
CA ILE A 112 -14.74 14.73 -9.15
C ILE A 112 -14.90 16.21 -9.53
N ALA A 113 -14.08 17.08 -8.94
CA ALA A 113 -14.02 18.49 -9.29
C ALA A 113 -13.56 18.69 -10.74
N GLU A 114 -14.29 19.51 -11.50
CA GLU A 114 -13.98 19.81 -12.92
C GLU A 114 -12.79 20.75 -13.10
N ASP A 115 -12.30 21.36 -12.01
CA ASP A 115 -11.16 22.28 -12.00
C ASP A 115 -9.79 21.59 -12.16
N GLY A 116 -9.77 20.27 -12.39
CA GLY A 116 -8.55 19.48 -12.52
C GLY A 116 -7.78 19.29 -11.20
N SER A 117 -8.34 19.70 -10.06
CA SER A 117 -7.70 19.52 -8.74
C SER A 117 -7.72 18.07 -8.25
N GLY A 118 -8.60 17.23 -8.82
CA GLY A 118 -8.79 15.86 -8.33
C GLY A 118 -9.50 15.77 -6.99
N ARG A 119 -10.04 16.88 -6.46
CA ARG A 119 -10.83 16.88 -5.24
C ARG A 119 -12.17 16.21 -5.47
N TRP A 120 -12.70 15.59 -4.42
CA TRP A 120 -13.97 14.86 -4.48
C TRP A 120 -15.05 15.66 -3.76
N ALA A 121 -16.24 15.67 -4.33
CA ALA A 121 -17.45 16.03 -3.62
C ALA A 121 -18.28 14.78 -3.36
N LEU A 122 -18.85 14.68 -2.16
CA LEU A 122 -19.58 13.50 -1.69
C LEU A 122 -21.06 13.87 -1.58
N ARG A 123 -21.87 13.42 -2.53
CA ARG A 123 -23.31 13.68 -2.54
C ARG A 123 -24.06 12.57 -1.84
N ASN A 124 -24.84 12.87 -0.83
CA ASN A 124 -25.74 11.89 -0.23
C ASN A 124 -26.86 11.52 -1.22
N GLU A 125 -27.06 10.24 -1.50
CA GLU A 125 -27.97 9.79 -2.56
C GLU A 125 -29.44 10.09 -2.23
N SER A 126 -29.87 9.77 -1.01
CA SER A 126 -31.28 9.94 -0.60
C SER A 126 -31.69 11.40 -0.48
N ARG A 127 -30.77 12.27 -0.06
CA ARG A 127 -31.04 13.70 0.13
C ARG A 127 -30.71 14.58 -1.06
N GLY A 128 -29.77 14.14 -1.89
CA GLY A 128 -29.27 14.89 -3.03
C GLY A 128 -28.36 16.09 -2.68
N TYR A 129 -27.95 16.24 -1.41
CA TYR A 129 -27.06 17.31 -0.93
C TYR A 129 -25.61 16.83 -0.80
N PHE A 130 -24.67 17.77 -0.80
CA PHE A 130 -23.24 17.51 -0.69
C PHE A 130 -22.75 17.62 0.75
N LEU A 131 -21.93 16.66 1.17
CA LEU A 131 -21.21 16.66 2.43
C LEU A 131 -20.16 17.77 2.40
N GLY A 132 -20.29 18.72 3.30
CA GLY A 132 -19.32 19.77 3.54
C GLY A 132 -19.02 19.91 5.03
N GLY A 133 -18.07 20.76 5.36
CA GLY A 133 -17.78 21.02 6.75
C GLY A 133 -16.88 22.21 7.00
N THR A 134 -17.11 22.84 8.15
CA THR A 134 -16.13 23.74 8.78
C THR A 134 -15.30 22.94 9.79
N VAL A 135 -14.34 23.60 10.44
CA VAL A 135 -13.45 22.96 11.44
C VAL A 135 -14.23 22.21 12.52
N ASP A 136 -15.37 22.78 12.94
CA ASP A 136 -16.13 22.33 14.12
C ASP A 136 -17.37 21.52 13.79
N LYS A 137 -17.87 21.56 12.55
CA LYS A 137 -19.12 20.88 12.18
C LYS A 137 -19.12 20.40 10.74
N LEU A 138 -19.50 19.13 10.57
CA LEU A 138 -19.87 18.57 9.27
C LEU A 138 -21.38 18.68 9.06
N VAL A 139 -21.78 19.06 7.85
CA VAL A 139 -23.18 19.19 7.44
C VAL A 139 -23.35 18.67 6.01
N CYS A 140 -24.56 18.23 5.67
CA CYS A 140 -24.88 17.78 4.33
C CYS A 140 -26.16 18.46 3.84
N THR A 141 -26.05 19.76 3.52
CA THR A 141 -27.18 20.64 3.15
C THR A 141 -26.95 21.41 1.86
N ALA A 142 -25.74 21.37 1.29
CA ALA A 142 -25.39 22.11 0.08
C ALA A 142 -26.01 21.47 -1.16
N LYS A 143 -26.68 22.26 -2.00
CA LYS A 143 -27.30 21.81 -3.27
C LYS A 143 -26.29 21.60 -4.40
N ALA A 144 -25.17 22.29 -4.33
CA ALA A 144 -24.06 22.21 -5.26
C ALA A 144 -22.75 22.30 -4.47
N PRO A 145 -21.67 21.64 -4.92
CA PRO A 145 -20.40 21.66 -4.21
C PRO A 145 -19.74 23.04 -4.35
N SER A 146 -19.29 23.60 -3.23
CA SER A 146 -18.43 24.77 -3.18
C SER A 146 -17.08 24.42 -2.55
N LYS A 147 -16.24 25.41 -2.24
CA LYS A 147 -14.94 25.18 -1.59
C LYS A 147 -15.04 24.33 -0.31
N GLY A 148 -16.15 24.42 0.45
CA GLY A 148 -16.38 23.67 1.69
C GLY A 148 -16.82 22.21 1.50
N GLU A 149 -17.23 21.82 0.29
CA GLU A 149 -17.74 20.48 -0.05
C GLU A 149 -16.74 19.70 -0.91
N PHE A 150 -15.62 20.33 -1.31
CA PHE A 150 -14.53 19.68 -2.02
C PHE A 150 -13.46 19.19 -1.05
N TRP A 151 -13.25 17.88 -1.09
CA TRP A 151 -12.35 17.17 -0.19
C TRP A 151 -11.14 16.64 -0.94
N THR A 152 -9.96 16.79 -0.34
CA THR A 152 -8.76 16.10 -0.83
C THR A 152 -8.65 14.72 -0.20
N VAL A 153 -8.56 13.70 -1.04
CA VAL A 153 -8.52 12.30 -0.62
C VAL A 153 -7.08 11.79 -0.61
N HIS A 154 -6.56 11.52 0.58
CA HIS A 154 -5.27 10.85 0.77
C HIS A 154 -5.49 9.36 1.02
N LEU A 155 -5.02 8.48 0.12
CA LEU A 155 -5.03 7.03 0.24
C LEU A 155 -4.11 6.61 1.42
N ALA A 156 -4.69 6.42 2.60
CA ALA A 156 -4.02 6.41 3.90
C ALA A 156 -3.62 5.02 4.44
N ALA A 157 -3.89 3.93 3.71
CA ALA A 157 -3.62 2.57 4.21
C ALA A 157 -2.13 2.23 4.20
N ARG A 158 -1.51 2.21 3.02
CA ARG A 158 -0.11 1.90 2.79
C ARG A 158 0.30 2.55 1.46
N PRO A 159 1.28 3.46 1.44
CA PRO A 159 1.68 4.09 0.18
C PRO A 159 2.39 3.10 -0.75
N GLN A 160 2.96 2.02 -0.20
CA GLN A 160 3.64 0.97 -0.95
C GLN A 160 2.67 -0.15 -1.36
N VAL A 161 2.44 -0.25 -2.67
CA VAL A 161 1.37 -1.05 -3.28
C VAL A 161 1.89 -1.78 -4.52
N ASN A 162 1.12 -2.78 -4.96
CA ASN A 162 1.19 -3.31 -6.30
C ASN A 162 0.04 -2.72 -7.12
N LEU A 163 0.36 -2.24 -8.33
CA LEU A 163 -0.60 -1.61 -9.24
C LEU A 163 -1.07 -2.63 -10.29
N ARG A 164 -2.37 -2.88 -10.39
CA ARG A 164 -2.93 -3.84 -11.33
C ARG A 164 -3.90 -3.17 -12.30
N SER A 165 -3.69 -3.34 -13.60
CA SER A 165 -4.63 -2.87 -14.63
C SER A 165 -5.86 -3.76 -14.73
N VAL A 166 -7.04 -3.14 -14.74
CA VAL A 166 -8.34 -3.81 -14.90
C VAL A 166 -8.53 -4.29 -16.34
N GLY A 167 -8.11 -3.49 -17.32
CA GLY A 167 -8.18 -3.81 -18.75
C GLY A 167 -7.26 -4.99 -19.12
N ARG A 168 -5.97 -4.88 -18.79
CA ARG A 168 -4.97 -5.91 -19.11
C ARG A 168 -5.05 -7.14 -18.19
N LYS A 169 -5.60 -7.02 -16.98
CA LYS A 169 -5.56 -8.04 -15.92
C LYS A 169 -4.12 -8.47 -15.62
N ARG A 170 -3.23 -7.49 -15.55
CA ARG A 170 -1.79 -7.62 -15.31
C ARG A 170 -1.31 -6.58 -14.32
N PHE A 171 -0.20 -6.88 -13.67
CA PHE A 171 0.47 -5.99 -12.73
C PHE A 171 1.47 -5.11 -13.46
N ALA A 172 1.62 -3.88 -12.96
CA ALA A 172 2.70 -3.01 -13.35
C ALA A 172 4.01 -3.52 -12.75
N HIS A 173 5.10 -3.30 -13.46
CA HIS A 173 6.46 -3.54 -12.97
C HIS A 173 7.45 -2.62 -13.69
N LEU A 174 8.61 -2.41 -13.07
CA LEU A 174 9.73 -1.70 -13.68
C LEU A 174 10.31 -2.55 -14.83
N SER A 175 10.46 -1.93 -15.99
CA SER A 175 11.10 -2.56 -17.15
C SER A 175 12.56 -2.96 -16.87
N GLU A 176 13.08 -3.94 -17.62
CA GLU A 176 14.48 -4.40 -17.52
C GLU A 176 15.49 -3.25 -17.74
N SER A 177 15.16 -2.28 -18.61
CA SER A 177 15.98 -1.09 -18.87
C SER A 177 15.87 -0.02 -17.78
N GLN A 178 15.01 -0.21 -16.78
CA GLN A 178 14.82 0.66 -15.62
C GLN A 178 14.44 2.12 -15.94
N ASP A 179 13.81 2.35 -17.10
CA ASP A 179 13.43 3.68 -17.60
C ASP A 179 11.93 3.81 -17.94
N GLU A 180 11.20 2.70 -17.93
CA GLU A 180 9.75 2.61 -18.20
C GLU A 180 9.04 1.70 -17.20
N ILE A 181 7.71 1.86 -17.09
CA ILE A 181 6.83 0.94 -16.37
C ILE A 181 6.01 0.16 -17.40
N HIS A 182 6.10 -1.18 -17.35
CA HIS A 182 5.31 -2.08 -18.20
C HIS A 182 4.19 -2.72 -17.37
N VAL A 183 3.05 -3.03 -17.99
CA VAL A 183 1.86 -3.59 -17.31
C VAL A 183 1.44 -4.91 -17.93
N ASP A 184 2.34 -5.89 -17.86
CA ASP A 184 2.18 -7.25 -18.40
C ASP A 184 2.57 -8.36 -17.43
N ALA A 185 3.01 -8.04 -16.20
CA ALA A 185 3.35 -9.02 -15.18
C ALA A 185 2.12 -9.82 -14.71
N ASN A 186 2.25 -11.16 -14.65
CA ASN A 186 1.15 -12.04 -14.24
C ASN A 186 0.88 -12.00 -12.73
N ILE A 187 1.93 -11.84 -11.94
CA ILE A 187 1.93 -11.78 -10.48
C ILE A 187 2.85 -10.65 -10.02
N PRO A 188 2.59 -10.01 -8.86
CA PRO A 188 3.44 -8.95 -8.35
C PRO A 188 4.62 -9.55 -7.56
N TRP A 189 5.62 -10.09 -8.25
CA TRP A 189 6.78 -10.75 -7.65
C TRP A 189 8.06 -9.98 -7.94
N GLY A 190 8.95 -9.87 -6.96
CA GLY A 190 10.18 -9.10 -7.07
C GLY A 190 10.02 -7.63 -6.66
N GLU A 191 11.15 -6.94 -6.63
CA GLU A 191 11.23 -5.53 -6.25
C GLU A 191 10.74 -4.57 -7.34
N ASP A 192 10.79 -4.97 -8.61
CA ASP A 192 10.30 -4.24 -9.78
C ASP A 192 8.79 -4.00 -9.75
N THR A 193 8.03 -4.81 -9.00
CA THR A 193 6.57 -4.66 -8.85
C THR A 193 6.16 -3.72 -7.70
N LEU A 194 7.12 -3.18 -6.95
CA LEU A 194 6.88 -2.24 -5.85
C LEU A 194 6.70 -0.82 -6.38
N PHE A 195 5.55 -0.22 -6.07
CA PHE A 195 5.30 1.19 -6.32
C PHE A 195 4.94 1.91 -5.02
N THR A 196 5.43 3.13 -4.86
CA THR A 196 5.02 4.04 -3.80
C THR A 196 4.14 5.13 -4.43
N LEU A 197 2.88 5.20 -4.04
CA LEU A 197 1.95 6.24 -4.50
C LEU A 197 2.10 7.49 -3.65
N GLU A 198 3.07 8.34 -3.98
CA GLU A 198 3.50 9.51 -3.21
C GLU A 198 2.50 10.68 -3.21
N PHE A 199 1.89 10.98 -2.06
CA PHE A 199 0.89 12.03 -1.90
C PHE A 199 1.55 13.40 -1.70
N ARG A 200 1.37 14.28 -2.68
CA ARG A 200 1.91 15.63 -2.73
C ARG A 200 0.88 16.64 -2.25
N VAL A 201 0.83 16.78 -0.92
CA VAL A 201 -0.12 17.68 -0.23
C VAL A 201 0.04 19.15 -0.65
N ASP A 202 1.28 19.60 -0.80
CA ASP A 202 1.61 20.99 -1.16
C ASP A 202 1.32 21.31 -2.64
N GLU A 203 1.17 20.27 -3.47
CA GLU A 203 0.89 20.37 -4.91
C GLU A 203 -0.59 20.07 -5.21
N GLY A 204 -1.47 20.44 -4.29
CA GLY A 204 -2.92 20.32 -4.44
C GLY A 204 -3.48 18.94 -4.12
N GLY A 205 -2.70 18.05 -3.50
CA GLY A 205 -3.15 16.70 -3.14
C GLY A 205 -3.11 15.70 -4.29
N ARG A 206 -2.13 15.87 -5.19
CA ARG A 206 -1.85 14.94 -6.30
C ARG A 206 -0.98 13.77 -5.83
N TYR A 207 -0.82 12.78 -6.69
CA TYR A 207 0.04 11.62 -6.47
C TYR A 207 1.16 11.59 -7.50
N ALA A 208 2.35 11.20 -7.06
CA ALA A 208 3.43 10.77 -7.94
C ALA A 208 3.59 9.24 -7.83
N LEU A 209 3.76 8.56 -8.96
CA LEU A 209 4.03 7.12 -8.97
C LEU A 209 5.55 6.92 -8.91
N HIS A 210 6.02 6.48 -7.74
CA HIS A 210 7.44 6.34 -7.42
C HIS A 210 7.85 4.86 -7.47
N THR A 211 8.82 4.51 -8.32
CA THR A 211 9.32 3.16 -8.58
C THR A 211 10.38 2.72 -7.58
N CYS A 212 10.68 1.42 -7.55
CA CYS A 212 11.68 0.82 -6.66
C CYS A 212 13.12 1.30 -6.89
N ASN A 213 13.45 1.83 -8.07
CA ASN A 213 14.76 2.41 -8.41
C ASN A 213 14.85 3.92 -8.14
N ASN A 214 13.98 4.44 -7.27
CA ASN A 214 13.97 5.82 -6.79
C ASN A 214 13.69 6.88 -7.88
N LYS A 215 12.79 6.56 -8.82
CA LYS A 215 12.39 7.47 -9.91
C LYS A 215 10.87 7.65 -9.96
N TYR A 216 10.44 8.70 -10.66
CA TYR A 216 9.05 9.09 -10.79
C TYR A 216 8.55 8.90 -12.22
N LEU A 217 7.36 8.33 -12.38
CA LEU A 217 6.70 8.25 -13.68
C LEU A 217 6.31 9.64 -14.18
N ASN A 218 6.82 10.03 -15.35
CA ASN A 218 6.34 11.15 -16.13
C ASN A 218 5.13 10.72 -16.98
N SER A 219 4.15 11.61 -17.18
CA SER A 219 3.01 11.47 -18.08
C SER A 219 3.36 10.94 -19.48
N ASN A 220 4.57 11.19 -19.99
CA ASN A 220 5.03 10.70 -21.30
C ASN A 220 5.39 9.18 -21.32
N GLY A 221 5.53 8.55 -20.15
CA GLY A 221 5.87 7.13 -19.98
C GLY A 221 7.31 6.85 -19.55
N LYS A 222 8.16 7.87 -19.43
CA LYS A 222 9.55 7.75 -18.95
C LYS A 222 9.66 7.99 -17.46
N LEU A 223 10.77 7.54 -16.88
CA LEU A 223 11.10 7.71 -15.47
C LEU A 223 12.11 8.85 -15.26
N GLU A 224 11.80 9.74 -14.32
CA GLU A 224 12.59 10.92 -13.98
C GLU A 224 13.15 10.81 -12.55
N SER A 225 14.38 11.26 -12.32
CA SER A 225 14.98 11.27 -10.98
C SER A 225 14.38 12.34 -10.06
N LEU A 226 13.81 13.40 -10.64
CA LEU A 226 13.14 14.48 -9.90
C LEU A 226 11.64 14.43 -10.18
N CYS A 227 10.84 14.60 -9.14
CA CYS A 227 9.40 14.72 -9.28
C CYS A 227 9.07 16.12 -9.83
N THR A 228 8.73 16.19 -11.12
CA THR A 228 8.28 17.43 -11.77
C THR A 228 6.75 17.49 -11.82
N ASN A 229 6.18 18.61 -12.29
CA ASN A 229 4.73 18.75 -12.49
C ASN A 229 4.14 17.70 -13.44
N ASP A 230 4.93 17.19 -14.39
CA ASP A 230 4.48 16.19 -15.35
C ASP A 230 4.51 14.76 -14.76
N CYS A 231 5.02 14.62 -13.53
CA CYS A 231 4.97 13.38 -12.75
C CYS A 231 3.78 13.32 -11.79
N LEU A 232 2.89 14.32 -11.81
CA LEU A 232 1.78 14.47 -10.86
C LEU A 232 0.43 14.10 -11.48
N PHE A 233 -0.27 13.22 -10.79
CA PHE A 233 -1.55 12.68 -11.21
C PHE A 233 -2.63 12.91 -10.14
N SER A 234 -3.81 13.35 -10.52
CA SER A 234 -4.98 13.31 -9.66
C SER A 234 -5.55 11.88 -9.61
N ALA A 235 -6.02 11.50 -8.42
CA ALA A 235 -6.65 10.21 -8.16
C ALA A 235 -8.17 10.33 -8.28
N GLU A 236 -8.76 9.71 -9.29
CA GLU A 236 -10.21 9.68 -9.52
C GLU A 236 -10.78 8.29 -9.21
N TYR A 237 -11.91 8.25 -8.52
CA TYR A 237 -12.60 7.01 -8.19
C TYR A 237 -13.68 6.67 -9.21
N HIS A 238 -13.62 5.45 -9.73
CA HIS A 238 -14.52 4.93 -10.75
C HIS A 238 -14.91 3.49 -10.42
N GLY A 239 -16.12 3.28 -9.89
CA GLY A 239 -16.70 1.93 -9.71
C GLY A 239 -15.83 0.94 -8.92
N GLY A 240 -15.11 1.40 -7.88
CA GLY A 240 -14.21 0.57 -7.09
C GLY A 240 -12.77 0.53 -7.59
N HIS A 241 -12.45 1.29 -8.64
CA HIS A 241 -11.12 1.38 -9.23
C HIS A 241 -10.62 2.83 -9.22
N LEU A 242 -9.31 2.96 -9.43
CA LEU A 242 -8.61 4.24 -9.53
C LEU A 242 -8.31 4.54 -10.99
N ALA A 243 -8.59 5.77 -11.43
CA ALA A 243 -8.00 6.34 -12.64
C ALA A 243 -7.03 7.46 -12.22
N LEU A 244 -5.89 7.54 -12.90
CA LEU A 244 -4.84 8.54 -12.61
C LEU A 244 -4.78 9.52 -13.78
N ARG A 245 -5.07 10.80 -13.52
CA ARG A 245 -5.18 11.84 -14.55
C ARG A 245 -4.09 12.88 -14.40
N ASP A 246 -3.41 13.19 -15.50
CA ASP A 246 -2.33 14.18 -15.51
C ASP A 246 -2.85 15.62 -15.59
N ARG A 247 -1.91 16.57 -15.61
CA ARG A 247 -2.19 18.02 -15.75
C ARG A 247 -2.84 18.41 -17.07
N HIS A 248 -2.69 17.61 -18.12
CA HIS A 248 -3.27 17.82 -19.45
C HIS A 248 -4.64 17.16 -19.59
N SER A 249 -5.22 16.69 -18.48
CA SER A 249 -6.49 15.98 -18.45
C SER A 249 -6.48 14.64 -19.20
N LEU A 250 -5.31 14.01 -19.34
CA LEU A 250 -5.17 12.68 -19.91
C LEU A 250 -4.99 11.65 -18.80
N TYR A 251 -5.57 10.47 -18.99
CA TYR A 251 -5.50 9.35 -18.07
C TYR A 251 -4.35 8.41 -18.43
N LEU A 252 -3.69 7.90 -17.40
CA LEU A 252 -2.72 6.82 -17.51
C LEU A 252 -3.40 5.54 -18.00
N SER A 253 -2.84 4.91 -19.03
CA SER A 253 -3.19 3.54 -19.40
C SER A 253 -2.00 2.78 -20.00
N PRO A 254 -2.03 1.43 -20.01
CA PRO A 254 -0.99 0.62 -20.65
C PRO A 254 -1.10 0.66 -22.17
N ILE A 255 -0.11 1.24 -22.86
CA ILE A 255 -0.13 1.49 -24.30
C ILE A 255 0.82 0.57 -25.07
N GLY A 256 0.34 0.10 -26.23
CA GLY A 256 1.14 -0.68 -27.18
C GLY A 256 1.38 -2.12 -26.75
N SER A 257 2.22 -2.82 -27.54
CA SER A 257 2.58 -4.23 -27.32
C SER A 257 3.34 -4.44 -26.02
N LYS A 258 4.23 -3.51 -25.67
CA LYS A 258 4.98 -3.50 -24.40
C LYS A 258 4.17 -3.04 -23.17
N ALA A 259 2.90 -2.67 -23.37
CA ALA A 259 2.03 -2.21 -22.29
C ALA A 259 2.62 -1.05 -21.45
N VAL A 260 3.32 -0.11 -22.10
CA VAL A 260 4.00 1.01 -21.42
C VAL A 260 2.96 1.91 -20.76
N LEU A 261 3.08 2.12 -19.45
CA LEU A 261 2.18 2.97 -18.68
C LEU A 261 2.46 4.45 -18.98
N LYS A 262 1.53 5.14 -19.62
CA LYS A 262 1.64 6.57 -19.91
C LYS A 262 0.28 7.23 -20.11
N SER A 263 0.24 8.55 -20.08
CA SER A 263 -0.97 9.33 -20.33
C SER A 263 -1.30 9.36 -21.81
N ARG A 264 -2.57 9.09 -22.16
CA ARG A 264 -3.02 9.19 -23.55
C ARG A 264 -4.51 9.49 -23.73
N SER A 265 -5.36 8.90 -22.89
CA SER A 265 -6.81 8.92 -23.09
C SER A 265 -7.46 10.11 -22.40
N GLN A 266 -8.47 10.74 -23.02
CA GLN A 266 -9.28 11.80 -22.37
C GLN A 266 -10.47 11.25 -21.58
N THR A 267 -10.78 9.96 -21.75
CA THR A 267 -11.93 9.30 -21.15
C THR A 267 -11.48 8.08 -20.36
N VAL A 268 -12.15 7.81 -19.25
CA VAL A 268 -11.90 6.61 -18.46
C VAL A 268 -12.68 5.43 -19.06
N THR A 269 -11.94 4.44 -19.56
CA THR A 269 -12.48 3.12 -19.90
C THR A 269 -11.82 2.07 -19.01
N ARG A 270 -12.08 0.79 -19.26
CA ARG A 270 -11.44 -0.29 -18.50
C ARG A 270 -9.91 -0.28 -18.55
N ASP A 271 -9.31 0.32 -19.58
CA ASP A 271 -7.85 0.37 -19.75
C ASP A 271 -7.17 1.40 -18.84
N GLU A 272 -7.91 2.45 -18.45
CA GLU A 272 -7.46 3.51 -17.53
C GLU A 272 -7.76 3.19 -16.05
N LEU A 273 -8.39 2.05 -15.78
CA LEU A 273 -8.76 1.63 -14.43
C LEU A 273 -7.71 0.72 -13.80
N PHE A 274 -7.36 1.02 -12.56
CA PHE A 274 -6.42 0.27 -11.76
C PHE A 274 -7.00 -0.15 -10.41
N SER A 275 -6.57 -1.31 -9.92
CA SER A 275 -6.71 -1.70 -8.52
C SER A 275 -5.36 -1.65 -7.82
N LEU A 276 -5.38 -1.27 -6.56
CA LEU A 276 -4.21 -1.27 -5.68
C LEU A 276 -4.29 -2.49 -4.76
N GLU A 277 -3.22 -3.26 -4.72
CA GLU A 277 -3.06 -4.39 -3.79
C GLU A 277 -1.94 -4.05 -2.79
N ASP A 278 -2.09 -4.50 -1.54
CA ASP A 278 -1.04 -4.35 -0.53
C ASP A 278 0.22 -5.10 -0.99
N SER A 279 1.35 -4.41 -1.11
CA SER A 279 2.62 -5.07 -1.35
C SER A 279 3.04 -5.83 -0.09
N LEU A 280 2.89 -7.15 -0.08
CA LEU A 280 3.32 -7.99 1.04
C LEU A 280 4.84 -8.18 1.02
N PRO A 281 5.49 -8.35 2.19
CA PRO A 281 6.93 -8.56 2.23
C PRO A 281 7.32 -9.81 1.46
N GLN A 282 8.31 -9.70 0.59
CA GLN A 282 8.94 -10.82 -0.11
C GLN A 282 10.38 -10.92 0.35
N ALA A 283 10.82 -12.12 0.71
CA ALA A 283 12.10 -12.33 1.35
C ALA A 283 12.89 -13.48 0.71
N SER A 284 14.21 -13.41 0.85
CA SER A 284 15.10 -14.53 0.63
C SER A 284 15.82 -14.89 1.93
N PHE A 285 16.32 -16.12 2.00
CA PHE A 285 16.97 -16.66 3.19
C PHE A 285 18.29 -17.32 2.80
N ILE A 286 19.35 -17.05 3.56
CA ILE A 286 20.65 -17.73 3.42
C ILE A 286 20.82 -18.69 4.59
N ALA A 287 21.13 -19.96 4.33
CA ALA A 287 21.45 -20.90 5.41
C ALA A 287 22.85 -20.61 5.98
N ALA A 288 22.97 -20.51 7.30
CA ALA A 288 24.25 -20.22 7.95
C ALA A 288 25.29 -21.33 7.74
N LEU A 289 24.86 -22.59 7.62
CA LEU A 289 25.72 -23.75 7.43
C LEU A 289 26.62 -23.67 6.18
N ASN A 290 26.08 -23.20 5.06
CA ASN A 290 26.75 -23.28 3.76
C ASN A 290 26.73 -21.97 2.96
N SER A 291 26.15 -20.91 3.53
CA SER A 291 26.02 -19.59 2.89
C SER A 291 25.31 -19.61 1.54
N LYS A 292 24.42 -20.57 1.31
CA LYS A 292 23.60 -20.67 0.09
C LYS A 292 22.18 -20.16 0.31
N TYR A 293 21.60 -19.59 -0.74
CA TYR A 293 20.21 -19.17 -0.76
C TYR A 293 19.26 -20.37 -0.77
N VAL A 294 18.21 -20.25 0.03
CA VAL A 294 17.09 -21.18 0.07
C VAL A 294 16.25 -21.01 -1.21
N SER A 295 15.91 -22.14 -1.83
CA SER A 295 15.36 -22.22 -3.17
C SER A 295 14.34 -23.35 -3.29
N VAL A 296 13.41 -23.19 -4.23
CA VAL A 296 12.51 -24.24 -4.75
C VAL A 296 12.81 -24.62 -6.21
N LYS A 297 13.99 -24.25 -6.72
CA LYS A 297 14.37 -24.45 -8.13
C LYS A 297 14.56 -25.94 -8.50
N GLN A 298 14.96 -26.78 -7.55
CA GLN A 298 15.24 -28.20 -7.77
C GLN A 298 14.01 -29.12 -7.66
N GLY A 299 12.82 -28.56 -7.46
CA GLY A 299 11.57 -29.30 -7.37
C GLY A 299 10.77 -28.90 -6.14
N VAL A 300 10.05 -29.87 -5.57
CA VAL A 300 9.15 -29.61 -4.44
C VAL A 300 9.88 -29.45 -3.11
N ASP A 301 11.07 -30.03 -2.95
CA ASP A 301 11.85 -29.89 -1.73
C ASP A 301 12.46 -28.49 -1.62
N VAL A 302 12.39 -27.90 -0.43
CA VAL A 302 13.04 -26.62 -0.15
C VAL A 302 14.52 -26.88 0.19
N THR A 303 15.43 -26.23 -0.53
CA THR A 303 16.87 -26.50 -0.45
C THR A 303 17.69 -25.21 -0.41
N ALA A 304 18.71 -25.13 0.45
CA ALA A 304 19.72 -24.07 0.47
C ALA A 304 20.93 -24.46 -0.40
N ASN A 305 20.91 -24.08 -1.69
CA ASN A 305 21.93 -24.50 -2.66
C ASN A 305 22.21 -23.49 -3.80
N GLN A 306 21.54 -22.34 -3.83
CA GLN A 306 21.77 -21.33 -4.87
C GLN A 306 22.76 -20.25 -4.43
N ASP A 307 23.43 -19.65 -5.40
CA ASP A 307 24.39 -18.54 -5.21
C ASP A 307 23.78 -17.16 -5.46
N GLU A 308 22.63 -17.11 -6.15
CA GLU A 308 21.97 -15.88 -6.55
C GLU A 308 20.49 -15.94 -6.16
N ILE A 309 19.89 -14.75 -6.00
CA ILE A 309 18.47 -14.60 -5.72
C ILE A 309 17.74 -14.41 -7.04
N GLY A 310 16.90 -15.37 -7.41
CA GLY A 310 15.90 -15.22 -8.45
C GLY A 310 14.48 -15.37 -7.90
N GLU A 311 13.55 -15.67 -8.82
CA GLU A 311 12.14 -15.91 -8.50
C GLU A 311 11.94 -17.09 -7.54
N ASN A 312 12.74 -18.15 -7.68
CA ASN A 312 12.63 -19.39 -6.89
C ASN A 312 13.29 -19.29 -5.50
N GLU A 313 14.05 -18.22 -5.26
CA GLU A 313 14.72 -17.91 -3.99
C GLU A 313 14.03 -16.76 -3.25
N THR A 314 12.98 -16.20 -3.86
CA THR A 314 12.13 -15.16 -3.28
C THR A 314 10.81 -15.79 -2.83
N PHE A 315 10.39 -15.49 -1.60
CA PHE A 315 9.17 -16.03 -1.00
C PHE A 315 8.32 -14.91 -0.40
N GLN A 316 7.02 -14.89 -0.71
CA GLN A 316 6.10 -13.94 -0.09
C GLN A 316 5.75 -14.39 1.32
N LEU A 317 5.92 -13.49 2.28
CA LEU A 317 5.65 -13.70 3.69
C LEU A 317 4.25 -13.23 4.05
N GLU A 318 3.44 -14.17 4.53
CA GLU A 318 2.04 -13.93 4.91
C GLU A 318 1.85 -14.23 6.39
N PHE A 319 1.66 -13.19 7.19
CA PHE A 319 1.41 -13.34 8.62
C PHE A 319 -0.02 -13.79 8.88
N ASP A 320 -0.18 -14.85 9.67
CA ASP A 320 -1.45 -15.28 10.22
C ASP A 320 -1.65 -14.65 11.61
N TRP A 321 -2.57 -13.69 11.69
CA TRP A 321 -2.87 -12.98 12.94
C TRP A 321 -3.55 -13.83 14.01
N SER A 322 -4.13 -14.99 13.64
CA SER A 322 -4.75 -15.89 14.61
C SER A 322 -3.72 -16.81 15.25
N ALA A 323 -2.85 -17.40 14.42
CA ALA A 323 -1.80 -18.32 14.86
C ALA A 323 -0.53 -17.60 15.32
N HIS A 324 -0.36 -16.31 14.99
CA HIS A 324 0.87 -15.54 15.19
C HIS A 324 2.09 -16.18 14.51
N ARG A 325 1.89 -16.73 13.31
CA ARG A 325 2.89 -17.48 12.54
C ARG A 325 2.89 -17.06 11.07
N TRP A 326 3.96 -17.35 10.37
CA TRP A 326 4.20 -16.96 8.98
C TRP A 326 4.01 -18.13 8.03
N ALA A 327 3.33 -17.88 6.92
CA ALA A 327 3.38 -18.75 5.75
C ALA A 327 4.36 -18.17 4.72
N LEU A 328 5.09 -19.05 4.04
CA LEU A 328 6.00 -18.69 2.94
C LEU A 328 5.41 -19.20 1.63
N ARG A 329 5.01 -18.29 0.75
CA ARG A 329 4.42 -18.60 -0.56
C ARG A 329 5.47 -18.48 -1.67
N THR A 330 5.35 -19.31 -2.69
CA THR A 330 6.21 -19.30 -3.90
C THR A 330 5.51 -18.62 -5.08
N THR A 331 6.24 -18.38 -6.17
CA THR A 331 5.68 -17.88 -7.45
C THR A 331 4.60 -18.77 -8.02
N GLN A 332 4.64 -20.07 -7.73
CA GLN A 332 3.68 -21.07 -8.20
C GLN A 332 2.42 -21.16 -7.32
N ASP A 333 2.22 -20.19 -6.41
CA ASP A 333 1.10 -20.16 -5.45
C ASP A 333 1.05 -21.38 -4.52
N ARG A 334 2.24 -21.91 -4.18
CA ARG A 334 2.41 -23.00 -3.23
C ARG A 334 3.03 -22.47 -1.96
N TYR A 335 2.69 -23.09 -0.84
CA TYR A 335 3.25 -22.76 0.46
C TYR A 335 4.26 -23.81 0.88
N TRP A 336 5.32 -23.36 1.56
CA TRP A 336 6.19 -24.25 2.31
C TRP A 336 5.37 -25.02 3.34
N CYS A 337 5.63 -26.31 3.48
CA CYS A 337 4.87 -27.23 4.30
C CYS A 337 5.80 -28.23 4.98
N LEU A 338 5.54 -28.48 6.25
CA LEU A 338 6.14 -29.59 7.00
C LEU A 338 5.47 -30.91 6.60
N GLU A 339 6.28 -31.84 6.10
CA GLU A 339 5.86 -33.19 5.73
C GLU A 339 6.13 -34.21 6.84
N SER A 340 5.52 -35.40 6.72
CA SER A 340 5.54 -36.46 7.73
C SER A 340 6.94 -36.94 8.12
N GLY A 341 7.90 -36.91 7.20
CA GLY A 341 9.32 -37.22 7.44
C GLY A 341 10.15 -36.06 8.01
N GLY A 342 9.50 -34.95 8.36
CA GLY A 342 10.16 -33.72 8.81
C GLY A 342 10.71 -32.86 7.69
N GLY A 343 10.64 -33.30 6.43
CA GLY A 343 11.08 -32.51 5.28
C GLY A 343 10.23 -31.25 5.07
N ILE A 344 10.85 -30.18 4.57
CA ILE A 344 10.14 -28.95 4.19
C ILE A 344 9.98 -28.91 2.67
N GLN A 345 8.72 -28.84 2.22
CA GLN A 345 8.37 -28.89 0.80
C GLN A 345 7.40 -27.77 0.39
N ALA A 346 7.54 -27.25 -0.81
CA ALA A 346 6.65 -26.24 -1.40
C ALA A 346 5.40 -26.88 -2.07
N VAL A 347 4.65 -27.68 -1.30
CA VAL A 347 3.46 -28.42 -1.80
C VAL A 347 2.14 -27.94 -1.23
N GLY A 348 2.16 -27.03 -0.25
CA GLY A 348 0.96 -26.55 0.42
C GLY A 348 0.05 -25.75 -0.52
N ASN A 349 -1.23 -26.13 -0.61
CA ASN A 349 -2.24 -25.38 -1.38
C ASN A 349 -3.00 -24.33 -0.56
N ARG A 350 -2.73 -24.28 0.74
CA ARG A 350 -3.43 -23.46 1.72
C ARG A 350 -2.58 -23.32 2.97
N ARG A 351 -2.87 -22.29 3.77
CA ARG A 351 -2.26 -22.03 5.07
C ARG A 351 -2.82 -22.99 6.13
N SER A 352 -2.36 -24.23 6.12
CA SER A 352 -2.60 -25.19 7.21
C SER A 352 -1.58 -25.02 8.33
N ALA A 353 -1.80 -25.66 9.49
CA ALA A 353 -0.84 -25.64 10.61
C ALA A 353 0.59 -26.06 10.19
N ASN A 354 0.71 -27.05 9.28
CA ASN A 354 2.01 -27.48 8.74
C ASN A 354 2.63 -26.49 7.75
N ALA A 355 1.88 -25.53 7.23
CA ALA A 355 2.35 -24.49 6.32
C ALA A 355 2.59 -23.14 7.02
N LEU A 356 2.55 -23.16 8.36
CA LEU A 356 2.80 -22.02 9.22
C LEU A 356 4.05 -22.30 10.05
N PHE A 357 4.89 -21.29 10.17
CA PHE A 357 6.18 -21.34 10.84
C PHE A 357 6.36 -20.12 11.71
N GLU A 358 7.01 -20.29 12.85
CA GLU A 358 7.44 -19.16 13.66
C GLU A 358 8.85 -18.76 13.26
N LEU A 359 9.10 -17.45 13.12
CA LEU A 359 10.42 -16.89 12.86
C LEU A 359 10.94 -16.31 14.17
N ILE A 360 12.02 -16.89 14.67
CA ILE A 360 12.65 -16.51 15.94
C ILE A 360 13.94 -15.76 15.61
N TRP A 361 13.97 -14.47 15.94
CA TRP A 361 15.10 -13.58 15.63
C TRP A 361 16.17 -13.65 16.72
N HIS A 362 17.42 -13.74 16.27
CA HIS A 362 18.60 -13.77 17.13
C HIS A 362 19.30 -12.42 17.07
N GLY A 363 19.92 -12.01 18.18
CA GLY A 363 20.60 -10.70 18.28
C GLY A 363 21.82 -10.54 17.37
N ASP A 364 22.27 -11.61 16.71
CA ASP A 364 23.38 -11.63 15.74
C ASP A 364 22.94 -11.41 14.28
N GLY A 365 21.67 -11.07 14.06
CA GLY A 365 21.08 -10.86 12.73
C GLY A 365 20.59 -12.15 12.05
N SER A 366 20.84 -13.32 12.65
CA SER A 366 20.26 -14.58 12.18
C SER A 366 18.84 -14.79 12.72
N LEU A 367 18.14 -15.75 12.15
CA LEU A 367 16.86 -16.24 12.64
C LEU A 367 16.78 -17.77 12.53
N SER A 368 15.84 -18.36 13.26
CA SER A 368 15.47 -19.77 13.14
C SER A 368 13.99 -19.93 12.85
N PHE A 369 13.65 -20.94 12.06
CA PHE A 369 12.27 -21.32 11.81
C PHE A 369 11.85 -22.43 12.77
N ARG A 370 10.73 -22.27 13.47
CA ARG A 370 10.10 -23.35 14.25
C ARG A 370 8.84 -23.86 13.56
N ALA A 371 8.85 -25.16 13.25
CA ALA A 371 7.77 -25.85 12.55
C ALA A 371 6.67 -26.32 13.50
N ASN A 372 5.59 -26.85 12.94
CA ASN A 372 4.41 -27.27 13.71
C ASN A 372 4.66 -28.48 14.62
N ASN A 373 5.71 -29.27 14.35
CA ASN A 373 6.17 -30.36 15.22
C ASN A 373 7.03 -29.86 16.41
N GLY A 374 7.16 -28.55 16.61
CA GLY A 374 7.96 -27.94 17.68
C GLY A 374 9.46 -27.90 17.41
N LYS A 375 9.94 -28.51 16.31
CA LYS A 375 11.36 -28.57 15.96
C LYS A 375 11.78 -27.41 15.06
N PHE A 376 13.06 -27.09 15.11
CA PHE A 376 13.68 -26.09 14.25
C PHE A 376 14.06 -26.68 12.90
N PHE A 377 14.00 -25.85 11.86
CA PHE A 377 14.56 -26.18 10.56
C PHE A 377 16.07 -26.41 10.71
N ALA A 378 16.57 -27.45 10.05
CA ALA A 378 17.97 -27.81 9.97
C ALA A 378 18.32 -27.97 8.49
N THR A 379 19.41 -27.34 8.08
CA THR A 379 19.98 -27.48 6.75
C THR A 379 20.88 -28.71 6.75
N LYS A 380 20.61 -29.69 5.87
CA LYS A 380 21.52 -30.83 5.67
C LYS A 380 22.72 -30.42 4.83
N ARG A 381 23.81 -31.21 4.85
CA ARG A 381 24.97 -31.00 3.96
C ARG A 381 24.60 -30.98 2.47
N SER A 382 23.52 -31.67 2.09
CA SER A 382 22.96 -31.65 0.74
C SER A 382 22.14 -30.40 0.41
N GLY A 383 21.95 -29.49 1.37
CA GLY A 383 21.15 -28.26 1.24
C GLY A 383 19.67 -28.44 1.62
N HIS A 384 19.12 -29.66 1.65
CA HIS A 384 17.72 -29.87 2.00
C HIS A 384 17.37 -29.40 3.41
N LEU A 385 16.19 -28.80 3.56
CA LEU A 385 15.68 -28.31 4.83
C LEU A 385 14.76 -29.34 5.49
N PHE A 386 15.00 -29.61 6.78
CA PHE A 386 14.21 -30.54 7.59
C PHE A 386 13.91 -29.92 8.97
N ALA A 387 12.69 -30.01 9.47
CA ALA A 387 12.35 -29.64 10.84
C ALA A 387 12.69 -30.76 11.83
N THR A 388 13.97 -30.97 12.08
CA THR A 388 14.49 -32.05 12.93
C THR A 388 15.31 -31.57 14.11
N SER A 389 15.77 -30.32 14.12
CA SER A 389 16.65 -29.82 15.18
C SER A 389 15.86 -29.47 16.43
N GLU A 390 16.38 -29.81 17.60
CA GLU A 390 15.80 -29.45 18.91
C GLU A 390 16.54 -28.26 19.53
N THR A 391 17.74 -27.97 19.07
CA THR A 391 18.61 -26.87 19.48
C THR A 391 18.81 -25.88 18.33
N ILE A 392 19.20 -24.65 18.67
CA ILE A 392 19.53 -23.60 17.71
C ILE A 392 21.05 -23.57 17.56
N GLU A 393 21.54 -24.35 16.62
CA GLU A 393 22.95 -24.38 16.17
C GLU A 393 23.06 -23.78 14.77
N ASP A 394 24.27 -23.67 14.21
CA ASP A 394 24.49 -23.06 12.88
C ASP A 394 23.71 -23.76 11.76
N ILE A 395 23.45 -25.07 11.87
CA ILE A 395 22.59 -25.80 10.92
C ILE A 395 21.14 -25.30 10.91
N ALA A 396 20.71 -24.66 11.99
CA ALA A 396 19.34 -24.18 12.22
C ALA A 396 19.22 -22.65 12.15
N LYS A 397 20.29 -21.96 11.75
CA LYS A 397 20.32 -20.51 11.57
C LYS A 397 20.21 -20.12 10.11
N PHE A 398 19.49 -19.04 9.86
CA PHE A 398 19.28 -18.44 8.55
C PHE A 398 19.45 -16.92 8.63
N PHE A 399 19.93 -16.28 7.57
CA PHE A 399 19.94 -14.83 7.45
C PHE A 399 18.81 -14.37 6.53
N PHE A 400 18.16 -13.29 6.92
CA PHE A 400 16.96 -12.77 6.24
C PHE A 400 17.29 -11.58 5.35
N TYR A 401 16.73 -11.59 4.14
CA TYR A 401 16.78 -10.45 3.23
C TYR A 401 15.38 -10.06 2.79
N LEU A 402 14.98 -8.83 3.06
CA LEU A 402 13.76 -8.25 2.51
C LEU A 402 14.04 -7.78 1.08
N ILE A 403 13.41 -8.44 0.10
CA ILE A 403 13.70 -8.26 -1.32
C ILE A 403 12.94 -7.05 -1.86
N ASN A 404 11.61 -7.09 -1.78
CA ASN A 404 10.76 -6.08 -2.41
C ASN A 404 10.62 -4.78 -1.59
N ARG A 405 11.68 -4.35 -0.91
CA ARG A 405 11.80 -3.04 -0.23
C ARG A 405 13.20 -2.43 -0.40
N PRO A 406 13.70 -2.25 -1.64
CA PRO A 406 14.90 -1.41 -1.86
C PRO A 406 14.65 0.04 -1.46
N ILE A 407 13.36 0.42 -1.43
CA ILE A 407 12.87 1.66 -0.83
C ILE A 407 11.80 1.28 0.19
N LEU A 408 11.84 1.93 1.34
CA LEU A 408 10.96 1.68 2.47
C LEU A 408 10.22 2.95 2.87
N VAL A 409 8.93 2.80 3.16
CA VAL A 409 8.15 3.81 3.88
C VAL A 409 7.77 3.24 5.24
N LEU A 410 8.23 3.92 6.30
CA LEU A 410 7.97 3.53 7.68
C LEU A 410 6.81 4.34 8.28
N LYS A 411 5.89 3.63 8.94
CA LYS A 411 4.74 4.22 9.64
C LYS A 411 4.57 3.55 10.99
N CYS A 412 4.44 4.34 12.04
CA CYS A 412 4.07 3.87 13.37
C CYS A 412 2.67 4.39 13.75
N GLU A 413 2.25 4.18 14.99
CA GLU A 413 0.94 4.63 15.48
C GLU A 413 0.78 6.16 15.49
N GLN A 414 1.89 6.90 15.56
CA GLN A 414 1.89 8.37 15.66
C GLN A 414 1.96 9.07 14.29
N GLY A 415 2.38 8.38 13.24
CA GLY A 415 2.53 8.94 11.91
C GLY A 415 3.60 8.22 11.10
N PHE A 416 4.06 8.88 10.04
CA PHE A 416 5.18 8.42 9.23
C PHE A 416 6.52 8.77 9.87
N VAL A 417 7.53 7.97 9.55
CA VAL A 417 8.92 8.22 9.93
C VAL A 417 9.62 8.97 8.82
N GLY A 418 10.39 10.00 9.19
CA GLY A 418 11.24 10.74 8.25
C GLY A 418 12.20 11.67 8.98
N LEU A 419 13.12 12.28 8.25
CA LEU A 419 14.07 13.23 8.83
C LEU A 419 13.35 14.54 9.19
N ARG A 420 13.75 15.14 10.31
CA ARG A 420 13.38 16.51 10.62
C ARG A 420 14.11 17.44 9.65
N GLN A 421 13.40 18.40 9.06
CA GLN A 421 13.99 19.36 8.13
C GLN A 421 15.20 20.08 8.77
N GLY A 422 16.32 20.12 8.03
CA GLY A 422 17.58 20.73 8.50
C GLY A 422 18.27 19.98 9.65
N SER A 423 17.88 18.73 9.93
CA SER A 423 18.45 17.92 11.01
C SER A 423 18.66 16.46 10.58
N THR A 424 19.56 15.78 11.27
CA THR A 424 19.82 14.34 11.12
C THR A 424 18.93 13.48 12.02
N LYS A 425 18.04 14.12 12.81
CA LYS A 425 17.12 13.43 13.71
C LYS A 425 15.91 12.89 12.96
N LEU A 426 15.54 11.65 13.23
CA LEU A 426 14.30 11.04 12.77
C LEU A 426 13.12 11.46 13.66
N GLU A 427 12.00 11.79 13.03
CA GLU A 427 10.70 12.01 13.65
C GLU A 427 9.74 10.90 13.22
N CYS A 428 8.83 10.47 14.09
CA CYS A 428 7.91 9.37 13.85
C CYS A 428 6.42 9.79 13.89
N ASN A 429 6.15 11.09 13.74
CA ASN A 429 4.81 11.67 13.81
C ASN A 429 4.47 12.50 12.56
N LYS A 430 5.20 12.31 11.45
CA LYS A 430 5.01 13.08 10.22
C LYS A 430 3.68 12.73 9.56
N ALA A 431 3.04 13.74 8.95
CA ALA A 431 1.82 13.55 8.17
C ALA A 431 2.12 13.06 6.73
N THR A 432 3.27 13.43 6.18
CA THR A 432 3.79 12.95 4.91
C THR A 432 4.86 11.89 5.17
N TYR A 433 4.93 10.90 4.29
CA TYR A 433 6.01 9.93 4.32
C TYR A 433 7.20 10.41 3.51
N GLU A 434 8.34 9.87 3.87
CA GLU A 434 9.57 9.94 3.11
C GLU A 434 9.97 8.51 2.73
N THR A 435 10.64 8.39 1.61
CA THR A 435 11.26 7.14 1.17
C THR A 435 12.65 7.02 1.78
N ILE A 436 12.93 5.85 2.32
CA ILE A 436 14.24 5.48 2.87
C ILE A 436 14.83 4.45 1.93
N VAL A 437 16.04 4.70 1.42
CA VAL A 437 16.76 3.72 0.61
C VAL A 437 17.33 2.65 1.54
N VAL A 438 17.13 1.38 1.18
CA VAL A 438 17.59 0.23 1.95
C VAL A 438 18.75 -0.42 1.20
N GLU A 439 19.93 -0.39 1.80
CA GLU A 439 21.12 -1.07 1.29
C GLU A 439 21.30 -2.39 2.04
N ARG A 440 21.38 -3.49 1.29
CA ARG A 440 21.61 -4.82 1.86
C ARG A 440 23.11 -4.98 2.17
N ALA A 441 23.41 -5.62 3.29
CA ALA A 441 24.76 -5.98 3.69
C ALA A 441 24.89 -7.48 3.96
N GLU A 442 26.06 -7.94 4.36
CA GLU A 442 26.27 -9.35 4.67
C GLU A 442 25.41 -9.81 5.86
N LYS A 443 25.05 -11.10 5.85
CA LYS A 443 24.39 -11.78 6.98
C LYS A 443 23.09 -11.11 7.45
N GLY A 444 22.27 -10.66 6.50
CA GLY A 444 20.94 -10.08 6.78
C GLY A 444 20.95 -8.70 7.41
N ILE A 445 22.12 -8.05 7.52
CA ILE A 445 22.23 -6.65 7.95
C ILE A 445 21.68 -5.75 6.84
N VAL A 446 21.01 -4.66 7.23
CA VAL A 446 20.51 -3.62 6.31
C VAL A 446 20.92 -2.25 6.81
N TYR A 447 21.28 -1.36 5.89
CA TYR A 447 21.56 0.04 6.16
C TYR A 447 20.45 0.92 5.59
N PHE A 448 20.07 1.94 6.34
CA PHE A 448 19.07 2.92 5.92
C PHE A 448 19.76 4.21 5.52
N LYS A 449 19.53 4.62 4.27
CA LYS A 449 20.07 5.85 3.70
C LYS A 449 18.94 6.83 3.44
N GLY A 450 19.08 8.05 3.97
CA GLY A 450 18.17 9.15 3.68
C GLY A 450 18.45 9.79 2.32
N ASN A 451 17.54 10.63 1.83
CA ASN A 451 17.69 11.37 0.56
C ASN A 451 18.88 12.34 0.52
N SER A 452 19.57 12.58 1.64
CA SER A 452 20.71 13.49 1.77
C SER A 452 22.08 12.79 1.91
N ASP A 453 22.21 11.55 1.43
CA ASP A 453 23.44 10.72 1.53
C ASP A 453 23.93 10.46 2.97
N LEU A 454 23.21 10.90 4.01
CA LEU A 454 23.56 10.59 5.39
C LEU A 454 23.12 9.19 5.77
N PHE A 455 24.11 8.37 6.11
CA PHE A 455 23.94 7.04 6.71
C PHE A 455 23.31 7.19 8.10
N SER A 456 22.05 6.79 8.24
CA SER A 456 21.52 6.43 9.56
C SER A 456 21.99 5.01 9.87
N ARG A 457 23.06 4.91 10.66
CA ARG A 457 23.41 3.67 11.36
C ARG A 457 22.42 3.53 12.51
N ILE A 458 21.50 2.57 12.42
CA ILE A 458 20.65 2.16 13.55
C ILE A 458 21.36 1.03 14.28
#